data_AF-C1GXC7-F1
#
_entry.id   AF-C1GXC7-F1
#
_cell.length_a   1.000
_cell.length_b   1.000
_cell.length_c   1.000
_cell.angle_alpha   90.00
_cell.angle_beta   90.00
_cell.angle_gamma   90.00
#
_symmetry.space_group_name_H-M   'P 1'
#
loop_
_entity.id
_entity.type
_entity.pdbx_description
1 polymer ?
#
loop_
_entity_poly.entity_id
_entity_poly.type
_entity_poly.pdbx_seq_one_letter_code
_entity_poly.pdbx_strand_id
1 'polypeptide(L)'
;MDESGIHRPPPNPNGNGMYGALSLTGLDEFSPQEKAQRVAAVANDITASIIYVAKHAEAGNLTSEQLKPIHNLIDMVNVVGREHNRRLERELAEQDRQVEEMRKKLEEQSRQIGERRHVCRAMRKMDVVIGELKASVEVLETEIKKMQDDRGTWVMLRERIDLEEQ
;
A
#
# COMPACT_ATOMS: atom_id res chain seq x y z
N MET A 1 18.49 48.10 31.32
CA MET A 1 17.86 46.89 30.74
C MET A 1 18.87 46.14 29.85
N ASP A 2 20.09 45.91 30.36
CA ASP A 2 20.73 44.61 30.63
C ASP A 2 20.18 43.44 29.76
N GLU A 3 20.69 43.27 28.55
CA GLU A 3 21.76 42.33 28.12
C GLU A 3 21.41 40.82 28.15
N SER A 4 21.17 40.30 26.93
CA SER A 4 21.54 38.95 26.44
C SER A 4 21.22 37.72 27.32
N GLY A 5 19.99 37.22 27.20
CA GLY A 5 19.57 35.89 27.70
C GLY A 5 20.03 34.72 26.82
N ILE A 6 21.35 34.54 26.64
CA ILE A 6 21.87 33.28 26.07
C ILE A 6 21.79 32.20 27.14
N HIS A 7 20.72 31.42 27.10
CA HIS A 7 20.50 30.27 27.96
C HIS A 7 21.52 29.17 27.63
N ARG A 8 22.66 29.14 28.33
CA ARG A 8 23.57 27.98 28.31
C ARG A 8 22.93 26.83 29.12
N PRO A 9 22.69 25.65 28.52
CA PRO A 9 22.28 24.49 29.29
C PRO A 9 23.42 24.06 30.25
N PRO A 10 23.09 23.52 31.44
CA PRO A 10 24.08 23.11 32.42
C PRO A 10 24.97 21.97 31.88
N PRO A 11 26.26 21.92 32.28
CA PRO A 11 27.16 20.85 31.86
C PRO A 11 26.67 19.50 32.40
N ASN A 12 26.60 18.49 31.52
CA ASN A 12 26.28 17.12 31.89
C ASN A 12 27.41 16.55 32.78
N PRO A 13 27.11 16.03 33.98
CA PRO A 13 28.08 15.43 34.89
C PRO A 13 28.69 14.11 34.39
N ASN A 14 28.21 13.54 33.28
CA ASN A 14 28.80 12.35 32.69
C ASN A 14 30.01 12.73 31.80
N GLY A 15 31.19 12.69 32.43
CA GLY A 15 32.49 13.16 31.93
C GLY A 15 33.08 12.46 30.70
N ASN A 16 32.40 12.53 29.55
CA ASN A 16 33.06 12.37 28.25
C ASN A 16 33.33 13.74 27.64
N GLY A 17 34.48 14.31 28.03
CA GLY A 17 34.97 15.60 27.58
C GLY A 17 35.31 15.63 26.08
N MET A 18 35.22 16.83 25.50
CA MET A 18 35.88 17.24 24.26
C MET A 18 35.46 16.61 22.92
N TYR A 19 34.19 16.24 22.72
CA TYR A 19 33.68 16.16 21.35
C TYR A 19 33.20 17.54 20.91
N GLY A 20 34.16 18.41 20.53
CA GLY A 20 33.84 19.67 19.88
C GLY A 20 32.93 19.44 18.68
N ALA A 21 32.00 20.36 18.45
CA ALA A 21 30.98 20.32 17.39
C ALA A 21 31.51 20.13 15.95
N LEU A 22 32.83 20.00 15.77
CA LEU A 22 33.53 19.87 14.51
C LEU A 22 33.96 18.43 14.16
N SER A 23 33.94 17.49 15.12
CA SER A 23 34.45 16.15 14.83
C SER A 23 33.32 15.22 14.39
N LEU A 24 33.24 14.99 13.07
CA LEU A 24 32.47 13.87 12.48
C LEU A 24 33.13 12.50 12.75
N THR A 25 34.23 12.46 13.50
CA THR A 25 34.92 11.22 13.88
C THR A 25 34.03 10.32 14.74
N GLY A 26 34.10 9.01 14.51
CA GLY A 26 33.31 8.03 15.26
C GLY A 26 31.83 8.12 14.96
N LEU A 27 31.44 8.71 13.81
CA LEU A 27 30.03 8.87 13.45
C LEU A 27 29.30 7.54 13.58
N ASP A 28 29.93 6.45 13.13
CA ASP A 28 29.39 5.09 13.12
C ASP A 28 28.95 4.56 14.50
N GLU A 29 29.60 5.00 15.57
CA GLU A 29 29.34 4.57 16.96
C GLU A 29 28.10 5.22 17.58
N PHE A 30 27.63 6.34 17.01
CA PHE A 30 26.47 7.06 17.51
C PHE A 30 25.15 6.44 17.07
N SER A 31 24.11 6.63 17.88
CA SER A 31 22.73 6.31 17.49
C SER A 31 22.30 7.13 16.26
N PRO A 32 21.31 6.67 15.47
CA PRO A 32 20.82 7.44 14.31
C PRO A 32 20.39 8.88 14.67
N GLN A 33 19.82 9.07 15.86
CA GLN A 33 19.40 10.39 16.35
C GLN A 33 20.61 11.29 16.65
N GLU A 34 21.63 10.78 17.33
CA GLU A 34 22.87 11.53 17.61
C GLU A 34 23.65 11.83 16.32
N LYS A 35 23.69 10.88 15.37
CA LYS A 35 24.26 11.09 14.02
C LYS A 35 23.59 12.29 13.35
N ALA A 36 22.26 12.30 13.32
CA ALA A 36 21.49 13.38 12.71
C ALA A 36 21.77 14.73 13.39
N GLN A 37 21.82 14.77 14.72
CA GLN A 37 22.09 16.00 15.47
C GLN A 37 23.50 16.55 15.21
N ARG A 38 24.52 15.68 15.21
CA ARG A 38 25.91 16.07 14.93
C ARG A 38 26.08 16.57 13.50
N VAL A 39 25.50 15.87 12.52
CA VAL A 39 25.52 16.30 11.12
C VAL A 39 24.81 17.64 10.95
N ALA A 40 23.67 17.85 11.62
CA ALA A 40 22.95 19.12 11.59
C ALA A 40 23.77 20.27 12.18
N ALA A 41 24.48 20.05 13.30
CA ALA A 41 25.36 21.04 13.90
C ALA A 41 26.50 21.45 12.95
N VAL A 42 27.20 20.46 12.37
CA VAL A 42 28.27 20.70 11.39
C VAL A 42 27.75 21.41 10.14
N ALA A 43 26.57 21.02 9.66
CA ALA A 43 25.93 21.68 8.51
C ALA A 43 25.64 23.16 8.81
N ASN A 44 25.11 23.48 9.99
CA ASN A 44 24.89 24.87 10.41
C ASN A 44 26.19 25.67 10.47
N ASP A 45 27.27 25.10 11.01
CA ASP A 45 28.59 25.75 11.05
C ASP A 45 29.15 26.00 9.65
N ILE A 46 28.99 25.04 8.74
CA ILE A 46 29.36 25.19 7.32
C ILE A 46 28.53 26.30 6.67
N THR A 47 27.21 26.34 6.90
CA THR A 47 26.34 27.40 6.36
C THR A 47 26.74 28.78 6.87
N ALA A 48 26.99 28.93 8.17
CA ALA A 48 27.46 30.19 8.74
C ALA A 48 28.81 30.62 8.14
N SER A 49 29.73 29.67 7.96
CA SER A 49 31.04 29.91 7.34
C SER A 49 30.92 30.35 5.87
N ILE A 50 30.05 29.70 5.08
CA ILE A 50 29.78 30.08 3.69
C ILE A 50 29.19 31.50 3.63
N ILE A 51 28.23 31.83 4.49
CA ILE A 51 27.64 33.18 4.57
C ILE A 51 28.72 34.22 4.90
N TYR A 52 29.63 33.91 5.83
CA TYR A 52 30.73 34.79 6.19
C TYR A 52 31.67 35.03 5.00
N VAL A 53 32.05 33.96 4.28
CA VAL A 53 32.90 34.08 3.10
C VAL A 53 32.21 34.86 1.98
N ALA A 54 30.91 34.62 1.73
CA ALA A 54 30.15 35.37 0.73
C ALA A 54 30.17 36.88 0.99
N LYS A 55 29.99 37.30 2.25
CA LYS A 55 30.10 38.72 2.65
C LYS A 55 31.48 39.32 2.37
N HIS A 56 32.55 38.57 2.62
CA HIS A 56 33.92 39.03 2.31
C HIS A 56 34.20 39.06 0.81
N ALA A 57 33.61 38.14 0.04
CA ALA A 57 33.70 38.14 -1.41
C ALA A 57 32.99 39.36 -2.02
N GLU A 58 31.77 39.66 -1.58
CA GLU A 58 30.99 40.84 -2.00
C GLU A 58 31.70 42.16 -1.68
N ALA A 59 32.40 42.22 -0.54
CA ALA A 59 33.22 43.36 -0.15
C ALA A 59 34.53 43.50 -0.96
N GLY A 60 34.84 42.55 -1.85
CA GLY A 60 36.08 42.54 -2.62
C GLY A 60 37.33 42.15 -1.82
N ASN A 61 37.16 41.57 -0.63
CA ASN A 61 38.27 41.20 0.26
C ASN A 61 38.91 39.84 -0.11
N LEU A 62 38.32 39.11 -1.04
CA LEU A 62 38.77 37.77 -1.43
C LEU A 62 39.10 37.72 -2.92
N THR A 63 40.22 37.07 -3.24
CA THR A 63 40.62 36.79 -4.61
C THR A 63 39.88 35.56 -5.16
N SER A 64 39.82 35.43 -6.48
CA SER A 64 39.26 34.24 -7.14
C SER A 64 39.93 32.93 -6.68
N GLU A 65 41.25 32.95 -6.45
CA GLU A 65 41.98 31.79 -5.93
C GLU A 65 41.54 31.40 -4.51
N GLN A 66 41.17 32.37 -3.67
CA GLN A 66 40.63 32.10 -2.33
C GLN A 66 39.20 31.56 -2.37
N LEU A 67 38.43 31.88 -3.42
CA LEU A 67 37.06 31.38 -3.61
C LEU A 67 37.00 30.00 -4.29
N LYS A 68 38.09 29.56 -4.94
CA LYS A 68 38.18 28.28 -5.65
C LYS A 68 37.73 27.06 -4.81
N PRO A 69 38.12 26.90 -3.53
CA PRO A 69 37.64 25.78 -2.71
C PRO A 69 36.13 25.76 -2.51
N ILE A 70 35.48 26.94 -2.43
CA ILE A 70 34.03 27.05 -2.29
C ILE A 70 33.32 26.67 -3.58
N HIS A 71 33.84 27.10 -4.73
CA HIS A 71 33.32 26.66 -6.02
C HIS A 71 33.42 25.14 -6.18
N ASN A 72 34.55 24.55 -5.83
CA ASN A 72 34.73 23.09 -5.84
C ASN A 72 33.74 22.37 -4.90
N LEU A 73 33.49 22.93 -3.71
CA LEU A 73 32.49 22.39 -2.77
C LEU A 73 31.08 22.44 -3.38
N ILE A 74 30.69 23.56 -3.99
CA ILE A 74 29.39 23.73 -4.65
C ILE A 74 29.24 22.70 -5.78
N ASP A 75 30.26 22.52 -6.61
CA ASP A 75 30.23 21.54 -7.70
C ASP A 75 30.05 20.11 -7.18
N MET A 76 30.76 19.76 -6.10
CA MET A 76 30.66 18.45 -5.47
C MET A 76 29.27 18.20 -4.88
N VAL A 77 28.71 19.17 -4.16
CA VAL A 77 27.35 19.12 -3.61
C VAL A 77 26.32 18.97 -4.74
N ASN A 78 26.51 19.69 -5.86
CA ASN A 78 25.63 19.60 -7.01
C ASN A 78 25.70 18.22 -7.70
N VAL A 79 26.88 17.60 -7.77
CA VAL A 79 27.03 16.21 -8.29
C VAL A 79 26.25 15.23 -7.40
N VAL A 80 26.47 15.27 -6.09
CA VAL A 80 25.79 14.38 -5.13
C VAL A 80 24.27 14.61 -5.15
N GLY A 81 23.83 15.87 -5.20
CA GLY A 81 22.41 16.21 -5.30
C GLY A 81 21.76 15.67 -6.57
N ARG A 82 22.43 15.78 -7.73
CA ARG A 82 21.94 15.20 -8.99
C ARG A 82 21.88 13.67 -8.95
N GLU A 83 22.88 13.02 -8.37
CA GLU A 83 22.89 11.55 -8.24
C GLU A 83 21.77 11.06 -7.31
N HIS A 84 21.56 11.74 -6.19
CA HIS A 84 20.47 11.45 -5.26
C HIS A 84 19.11 11.63 -5.93
N ASN A 85 18.88 12.76 -6.63
CA ASN A 85 17.64 13.00 -7.37
C ASN A 85 17.41 11.94 -8.44
N ARG A 86 18.44 11.59 -9.24
CA ARG A 86 18.33 10.51 -10.22
C ARG A 86 17.99 9.16 -9.60
N ARG A 87 18.42 8.90 -8.36
CA ARG A 87 18.06 7.67 -7.64
C ARG A 87 16.60 7.71 -7.21
N LEU A 88 16.17 8.82 -6.62
CA LEU A 88 14.77 9.02 -6.23
C LEU A 88 13.81 8.93 -7.42
N GLU A 89 14.17 9.52 -8.57
CA GLU A 89 13.39 9.43 -9.81
C GLU A 89 13.24 7.97 -10.28
N ARG A 90 14.29 7.15 -10.16
CA ARG A 90 14.24 5.72 -10.48
C ARG A 90 13.38 4.93 -9.51
N GLU A 91 13.50 5.21 -8.20
CA GLU A 91 12.67 4.58 -7.16
C GLU A 91 11.19 4.93 -7.37
N LEU A 92 10.89 6.20 -7.70
CA LEU A 92 9.53 6.67 -7.97
C LEU A 92 8.95 6.03 -9.24
N ALA A 93 9.73 5.95 -10.32
CA ALA A 93 9.30 5.27 -11.55
C ALA A 93 9.02 3.77 -11.34
N GLU A 94 9.81 3.10 -10.49
CA GLU A 94 9.58 1.70 -10.13
C GLU A 94 8.31 1.54 -9.27
N GLN A 95 8.06 2.46 -8.33
CA GLN A 95 6.82 2.47 -7.55
C GLN A 95 5.59 2.71 -8.44
N ASP A 96 5.67 3.65 -9.38
CA ASP A 96 4.60 3.90 -10.35
C ASP A 96 4.30 2.66 -11.20
N ARG A 97 5.34 1.94 -11.64
CA ARG A 97 5.19 0.66 -12.35
C ARG A 97 4.46 -0.38 -11.49
N GLN A 98 4.83 -0.51 -10.22
CA GLN A 98 4.19 -1.44 -9.29
C GLN A 98 2.72 -1.07 -9.02
N VAL A 99 2.42 0.22 -8.87
CA VAL A 99 1.05 0.71 -8.71
C VAL A 99 0.20 0.35 -9.94
N GLU A 100 0.74 0.56 -11.14
CA GLU A 100 0.03 0.24 -12.37
C GLU A 100 -0.21 -1.27 -12.56
N GLU A 101 0.76 -2.11 -12.20
CA GLU A 101 0.58 -3.57 -12.17
C GLU A 101 -0.50 -4.00 -11.18
N MET A 102 -0.55 -3.38 -9.99
CA MET A 102 -1.60 -3.65 -9.00
C MET A 102 -2.97 -3.22 -9.50
N ARG A 103 -3.09 -2.06 -10.16
CA ARG A 103 -4.34 -1.60 -10.76
C ARG A 103 -4.87 -2.59 -11.78
N LYS A 104 -4.03 -3.07 -12.70
CA LYS A 104 -4.41 -4.10 -13.68
C LYS A 104 -4.90 -5.38 -13.03
N LYS A 105 -4.23 -5.83 -11.95
CA LYS A 105 -4.67 -7.01 -11.18
C LYS A 105 -6.04 -6.79 -10.53
N LEU A 106 -6.29 -5.62 -9.97
CA LEU A 106 -7.58 -5.27 -9.36
C LEU A 106 -8.71 -5.18 -10.40
N GLU A 107 -8.43 -4.62 -11.57
CA GLU A 107 -9.39 -4.57 -12.69
C GLU A 107 -9.78 -5.98 -13.15
N GLU A 108 -8.78 -6.86 -13.31
CA GLU A 108 -9.01 -8.26 -13.68
C GLU A 108 -9.82 -9.01 -12.60
N GLN A 109 -9.50 -8.82 -11.33
CA GLN A 109 -10.28 -9.39 -10.22
C GLN A 109 -11.73 -8.87 -10.22
N SER A 110 -11.92 -7.58 -10.46
CA SER A 110 -13.26 -6.98 -10.56
C SER A 110 -14.07 -7.58 -11.70
N ARG A 111 -13.44 -7.79 -12.86
CA ARG A 111 -14.04 -8.48 -14.01
C ARG A 111 -14.47 -9.90 -13.66
N GLN A 112 -13.59 -10.68 -13.04
CA GLN A 112 -13.88 -12.05 -12.60
C GLN A 112 -15.01 -12.12 -11.57
N ILE A 113 -15.06 -11.17 -10.62
CA ILE A 113 -16.17 -11.05 -9.65
C ILE A 113 -17.48 -10.76 -10.39
N GLY A 114 -17.46 -9.87 -11.39
CA GLY A 114 -18.59 -9.59 -12.25
C GLY A 114 -19.13 -10.85 -12.92
N GLU A 115 -18.27 -11.59 -13.62
CA GLU A 115 -18.59 -12.84 -14.29
C GLU A 115 -19.17 -13.89 -13.33
N ARG A 116 -18.54 -14.10 -12.17
CA ARG A 116 -19.05 -14.99 -11.12
C ARG A 116 -20.44 -14.58 -10.64
N ARG A 117 -20.71 -13.28 -10.49
CA ARG A 117 -22.06 -12.79 -10.13
C ARG A 117 -23.08 -13.11 -11.22
N HIS A 118 -22.73 -13.07 -12.50
CA HIS A 118 -23.62 -13.49 -13.59
C HIS A 118 -23.96 -14.98 -13.49
N VAL A 119 -22.95 -15.83 -13.25
CA VAL A 119 -23.15 -17.28 -13.06
C VAL A 119 -24.04 -17.55 -11.84
N CYS A 120 -23.77 -16.93 -10.69
CA CYS A 120 -24.60 -17.09 -9.50
C CYS A 120 -26.05 -16.65 -9.72
N ARG A 121 -26.29 -15.59 -10.51
CA ARG A 121 -27.66 -15.17 -10.89
C ARG A 121 -28.34 -16.21 -11.78
N ALA A 122 -27.63 -16.80 -12.72
CA ALA A 122 -28.16 -17.85 -13.58
C ALA A 122 -28.51 -19.11 -12.77
N MET A 123 -27.64 -19.53 -11.85
CA MET A 123 -27.89 -20.66 -10.95
C MET A 123 -29.15 -20.44 -10.10
N ARG A 124 -29.33 -19.27 -9.51
CA ARG A 124 -30.56 -18.96 -8.74
C ARG A 124 -31.83 -19.07 -9.57
N LYS A 125 -31.80 -18.67 -10.84
CA LYS A 125 -32.94 -18.85 -11.75
C LYS A 125 -33.20 -20.33 -12.04
N MET A 126 -32.13 -21.10 -12.22
CA MET A 126 -32.23 -22.54 -12.43
C MET A 126 -32.80 -23.26 -11.20
N ASP A 127 -32.41 -22.86 -9.98
CA ASP A 127 -32.94 -23.41 -8.74
C ASP A 127 -34.46 -23.23 -8.62
N VAL A 128 -34.99 -22.08 -9.06
CA VAL A 128 -36.44 -21.82 -9.11
C VAL A 128 -37.14 -22.79 -10.06
N VAL A 129 -36.63 -22.92 -11.30
CA VAL A 129 -37.20 -23.83 -12.31
C VAL A 129 -37.14 -25.29 -11.84
N ILE A 130 -36.06 -25.70 -11.19
CA ILE A 130 -35.95 -27.04 -10.59
C ILE A 130 -37.02 -27.24 -9.52
N GLY A 131 -37.29 -26.23 -8.68
CA GLY A 131 -38.35 -26.27 -7.68
C GLY A 131 -39.74 -26.46 -8.30
N GLU A 132 -40.05 -25.69 -9.34
CA GLU A 132 -41.33 -25.77 -10.08
C GLU A 132 -41.52 -27.14 -10.75
N LEU A 133 -40.46 -27.68 -11.35
CA LEU A 133 -40.48 -29.00 -11.97
C LEU A 133 -40.70 -30.10 -10.93
N LYS A 134 -40.04 -30.02 -9.76
CA LYS A 134 -40.26 -30.97 -8.66
C LYS A 134 -41.70 -30.96 -8.18
N ALA A 135 -42.28 -29.77 -7.96
CA ALA A 135 -43.68 -29.65 -7.58
C ALA A 135 -44.63 -30.24 -8.63
N SER A 136 -44.34 -30.02 -9.92
CA SER A 136 -45.11 -30.61 -11.02
C SER A 136 -45.02 -32.14 -11.04
N VAL A 137 -43.84 -32.70 -10.77
CA VAL A 137 -43.63 -34.15 -10.67
C VAL A 137 -44.41 -34.73 -9.50
N GLU A 138 -44.36 -34.10 -8.32
CA GLU A 138 -45.13 -34.54 -7.15
C GLU A 138 -46.63 -34.60 -7.44
N VAL A 139 -47.19 -33.58 -8.11
CA VAL A 139 -48.60 -33.58 -8.53
C VAL A 139 -48.90 -34.76 -9.45
N LEU A 140 -48.10 -34.97 -10.49
CA LEU A 140 -48.27 -36.09 -11.43
C LEU A 140 -48.15 -37.45 -10.74
N GLU A 141 -47.23 -37.61 -9.78
CA GLU A 141 -47.11 -38.83 -8.98
C GLU A 141 -48.37 -39.10 -8.16
N THR A 142 -48.98 -38.07 -7.56
CA THR A 142 -50.26 -38.24 -6.84
C THR A 142 -51.42 -38.61 -7.79
N GLU A 143 -51.47 -38.04 -8.99
CA GLU A 143 -52.49 -38.38 -9.99
C GLU A 143 -52.32 -39.82 -10.50
N ILE A 144 -51.09 -40.24 -10.80
CA ILE A 144 -50.79 -41.62 -11.19
C ILE A 144 -51.24 -42.60 -10.11
N LYS A 145 -50.93 -42.31 -8.84
CA LYS A 145 -51.34 -43.15 -7.71
C LYS A 145 -52.86 -43.27 -7.61
N LYS A 146 -53.58 -42.14 -7.72
CA LYS A 146 -55.04 -42.13 -7.74
C LYS A 146 -55.60 -42.98 -8.89
N MET A 147 -55.07 -42.83 -10.10
CA MET A 147 -55.49 -43.63 -11.25
C MET A 147 -55.21 -45.13 -11.06
N GLN A 148 -54.13 -45.50 -10.38
CA GLN A 148 -53.82 -46.89 -10.04
C GLN A 148 -54.82 -47.46 -9.02
N ASP A 149 -55.17 -46.68 -7.99
CA ASP A 149 -56.17 -47.08 -6.98
C ASP A 149 -57.58 -47.23 -7.62
N ASP A 150 -57.97 -46.28 -8.47
CA ASP A 150 -59.22 -46.34 -9.24
C ASP A 150 -59.24 -47.58 -10.14
N ARG A 151 -58.15 -47.86 -10.87
CA ARG A 151 -58.01 -49.06 -11.70
C ARG A 151 -58.15 -50.35 -10.88
N GLY A 152 -57.52 -50.43 -9.70
CA GLY A 152 -57.66 -51.57 -8.81
C GLY A 152 -59.11 -51.80 -8.38
N THR A 153 -59.83 -50.71 -8.09
CA THR A 153 -61.26 -50.75 -7.76
C THR A 153 -62.11 -51.26 -8.92
N TRP A 154 -61.85 -50.80 -10.15
CA TRP A 154 -62.55 -51.27 -11.35
C TRP A 154 -62.31 -52.75 -11.65
N VAL A 155 -61.11 -53.26 -11.39
CA VAL A 155 -60.79 -54.70 -11.54
C VAL A 155 -61.61 -55.52 -10.54
N MET A 156 -61.66 -55.14 -9.26
CA MET A 156 -62.47 -55.84 -8.25
C MET A 156 -63.98 -55.81 -8.57
N LEU A 157 -64.49 -54.67 -9.05
CA LEU A 157 -65.89 -54.57 -9.47
C LEU A 157 -66.22 -55.48 -10.65
N ARG A 158 -65.30 -55.58 -11.62
CA ARG A 158 -65.44 -56.50 -12.75
C ARG A 158 -65.45 -57.96 -12.29
N GLU A 159 -64.49 -58.36 -11.46
CA GLU A 159 -64.45 -59.71 -10.89
C GLU A 159 -65.72 -60.06 -10.12
N ARG A 160 -66.31 -59.10 -9.39
CA ARG A 160 -67.58 -59.33 -8.67
C ARG A 160 -68.76 -59.52 -9.63
N ILE A 161 -68.85 -58.74 -10.71
CA ILE A 161 -69.90 -58.90 -11.73
C ILE A 161 -69.74 -60.26 -12.42
N ASP A 162 -68.52 -60.66 -12.79
CA ASP A 162 -68.25 -61.95 -13.42
C ASP A 162 -68.61 -63.14 -12.50
N LEU A 163 -68.54 -62.97 -11.18
CA LEU A 163 -68.98 -63.96 -10.18
C LEU A 163 -70.51 -63.97 -9.96
N GLU A 164 -71.19 -62.84 -10.10
CA GLU A 164 -72.65 -62.73 -9.99
C GLU A 164 -73.37 -63.25 -11.25
N GLU A 165 -72.68 -63.33 -12.38
CA GLU A 165 -73.20 -63.86 -13.65
C GLU A 165 -73.02 -65.38 -13.85
N GLN A 166 -72.38 -66.11 -12.91
CA GLN A 166 -72.22 -67.58 -12.92
C GLN A 166 -73.27 -68.30 -12.07
#